data_AF-A0A3D5VCB8-F1
#
_entry.id   AF-A0A3D5VCB8-F1
#
_cell.length_a   1.000
_cell.length_b   1.000
_cell.length_c   1.000
_cell.angle_alpha   90.00
_cell.angle_beta   90.00
_cell.angle_gamma   90.00
#
_symmetry.space_group_name_H-M   'P 1'
#
loop_
_entity.id
_entity.type
_entity.pdbx_description
1 polymer ?
#
loop_
_entity_poly.entity_id
_entity_poly.type
_entity_poly.pdbx_seq_one_letter_code
_entity_poly.pdbx_strand_id
1 'polypeptide(L)'
;QKIRNFIFIFVLLTLALLVLVLIFGQGPNNTKRWLSIAGFNIQPSLIARIVLIFYFAHILEKRKQKISQTTPRGFIKYFFPLILMSALFFTLILMEKHLSILIILGLTLFSLLFLANIRFLTLIL
;
A
#
# COMPACT_ATOMS: atom_id res chain seq x y z
N GLN A 1 12.63 -15.27 9.29
CA GLN A 1 13.65 -14.31 8.80
C GLN A 1 13.72 -14.16 7.27
N LYS A 2 13.70 -15.25 6.46
CA LYS A 2 13.81 -15.17 4.98
C LYS A 2 12.72 -14.34 4.28
N ILE A 3 11.45 -14.42 4.72
CA ILE A 3 10.32 -13.71 4.10
C ILE A 3 10.49 -12.17 4.05
N ARG A 4 11.26 -11.58 4.97
CA ARG A 4 11.40 -10.11 5.10
C ARG A 4 12.09 -9.44 3.92
N ASN A 5 13.07 -10.09 3.30
CA ASN A 5 13.75 -9.51 2.13
C ASN A 5 12.88 -9.59 0.88
N PHE A 6 12.01 -10.61 0.80
CA PHE A 6 11.08 -10.76 -0.30
C PHE A 6 9.99 -9.67 -0.32
N ILE A 7 9.60 -9.12 0.83
CA ILE A 7 8.59 -8.05 0.89
C ILE A 7 9.03 -6.83 0.08
N PHE A 8 10.28 -6.39 0.20
CA PHE A 8 10.78 -5.24 -0.56
C PHE A 8 10.85 -5.53 -2.07
N ILE A 9 11.20 -6.76 -2.45
CA ILE A 9 11.18 -7.21 -3.84
C ILE A 9 9.75 -7.17 -4.39
N PHE A 10 8.77 -7.69 -3.63
CA PHE A 10 7.36 -7.64 -4.02
C PHE A 10 6.83 -6.22 -4.11
N VAL A 11 7.22 -5.33 -3.21
CA VAL A 11 6.88 -3.89 -3.28
C VAL A 11 7.38 -3.29 -4.58
N LEU A 12 8.67 -3.48 -4.92
CA LEU A 12 9.26 -2.92 -6.13
C LEU A 12 8.62 -3.49 -7.41
N LEU A 13 8.40 -4.81 -7.44
CA LEU A 13 7.74 -5.49 -8.57
C LEU A 13 6.32 -4.97 -8.75
N THR A 14 5.59 -4.76 -7.65
CA THR A 14 4.21 -4.25 -7.72
C THR A 14 4.17 -2.79 -8.15
N LEU A 15 5.10 -1.96 -7.71
CA LEU A 15 5.25 -0.58 -8.22
C LEU A 15 5.51 -0.57 -9.72
N ALA A 16 6.43 -1.42 -10.20
CA ALA A 16 6.70 -1.56 -11.62
C ALA A 16 5.43 -1.98 -12.39
N LEU A 17 4.65 -2.92 -11.85
CA LEU A 17 3.41 -3.37 -12.47
C LEU A 17 2.33 -2.28 -12.49
N LEU A 18 2.21 -1.49 -11.43
CA LEU A 18 1.30 -0.33 -11.37
C LEU A 18 1.69 0.73 -12.40
N VAL A 19 2.99 1.03 -12.56
CA VAL A 19 3.45 1.93 -13.63
C VAL A 19 3.15 1.35 -15.01
N LEU A 20 3.35 0.05 -15.19
CA LEU A 20 3.14 -0.64 -16.45
C LEU A 20 1.66 -0.61 -16.88
N VAL A 21 0.70 -0.75 -15.94
CA VAL A 21 -0.73 -0.60 -16.26
C VAL A 21 -1.13 0.82 -16.58
N LEU A 22 -0.46 1.83 -16.02
CA LEU A 22 -0.72 3.22 -16.42
C LEU A 22 -0.26 3.53 -17.86
N ILE A 23 0.61 2.71 -18.45
CA ILE A 23 1.07 2.88 -19.84
C ILE A 23 0.28 1.98 -20.78
N PHE A 24 0.20 0.68 -20.48
CA PHE A 24 -0.35 -0.35 -21.37
C PHE A 24 -1.73 -0.87 -20.94
N GLY A 25 -2.24 -0.43 -19.80
CA GLY A 25 -3.49 -0.91 -19.25
C GLY A 25 -4.69 -0.52 -20.09
N GLN A 26 -5.62 -1.46 -20.19
CA GLN A 26 -6.89 -1.31 -20.90
C GLN A 26 -8.05 -1.46 -19.92
N GLY A 27 -9.21 -0.96 -20.29
CA GLY A 27 -10.40 -1.04 -19.45
C GLY A 27 -11.57 -0.26 -20.03
N PRO A 28 -12.79 -0.58 -19.59
CA PRO A 28 -13.99 0.14 -20.03
C PRO A 28 -13.89 1.62 -19.65
N ASN A 29 -14.49 2.49 -20.48
CA ASN A 29 -14.53 3.95 -20.27
C ASN A 29 -13.14 4.62 -20.13
N ASN A 30 -12.17 4.20 -20.95
CA ASN A 30 -10.82 4.79 -20.98
C ASN A 30 -10.12 4.72 -19.60
N THR A 31 -10.35 3.61 -18.88
CA THR A 31 -9.69 3.31 -17.60
C THR A 31 -8.52 2.38 -17.84
N LYS A 32 -7.45 2.56 -17.06
CA LYS A 32 -6.20 1.79 -17.20
C LYS A 32 -6.09 0.82 -16.02
N ARG A 33 -6.91 -0.23 -16.04
CA ARG A 33 -7.09 -1.11 -14.86
C ARG A 33 -6.59 -2.54 -15.09
N TRP A 34 -6.66 -3.02 -16.33
CA TRP A 34 -6.36 -4.40 -16.68
C TRP A 34 -5.13 -4.47 -17.58
N LEU A 35 -4.19 -5.34 -17.24
CA LEU A 35 -3.12 -5.76 -18.13
C LEU A 35 -3.51 -7.09 -18.76
N SER A 36 -3.64 -7.10 -20.08
CA SER A 36 -3.85 -8.34 -20.83
C SER A 36 -2.51 -8.92 -21.23
N ILE A 37 -2.17 -10.08 -20.67
CA ILE A 37 -0.92 -10.81 -20.95
C ILE A 37 -1.30 -12.22 -21.38
N ALA A 38 -1.00 -12.57 -22.63
CA ALA A 38 -1.26 -13.90 -23.20
C ALA A 38 -2.70 -14.43 -23.00
N GLY A 39 -3.69 -13.55 -23.09
CA GLY A 39 -5.11 -13.90 -22.90
C GLY A 39 -5.61 -13.85 -21.47
N PHE A 40 -4.74 -13.61 -20.48
CA PHE A 40 -5.13 -13.39 -19.08
C PHE A 40 -5.19 -11.90 -18.75
N ASN A 41 -6.25 -11.48 -18.07
CA ASN A 41 -6.39 -10.11 -17.57
C ASN A 41 -5.98 -10.06 -16.10
N ILE A 42 -4.87 -9.37 -15.81
CA ILE A 42 -4.36 -9.17 -14.47
C ILE A 42 -4.70 -7.75 -14.02
N GLN A 43 -5.17 -7.61 -12.79
CA GLN A 43 -5.43 -6.31 -12.16
C GLN A 43 -4.32 -6.00 -11.15
N PRO A 44 -3.37 -5.09 -11.46
CA PRO A 44 -2.24 -4.78 -10.58
C PRO A 44 -2.65 -4.21 -9.24
N SER A 45 -3.74 -3.45 -9.20
CA SER A 45 -4.30 -2.88 -7.98
C SER A 45 -4.75 -3.94 -6.94
N LEU A 46 -5.07 -5.17 -7.37
CA LEU A 46 -5.32 -6.28 -6.44
C LEU A 46 -4.04 -6.78 -5.77
N ILE A 47 -2.96 -6.93 -6.55
CA ILE A 47 -1.64 -7.34 -6.06
C ILE A 47 -1.11 -6.26 -5.10
N ALA A 48 -1.27 -5.00 -5.47
CA ALA A 48 -0.93 -3.83 -4.64
C ALA A 48 -1.54 -3.88 -3.24
N ARG A 49 -2.83 -4.24 -3.13
CA ARG A 49 -3.48 -4.37 -1.83
C ARG A 49 -2.81 -5.40 -0.93
N ILE A 50 -2.52 -6.57 -1.47
CA ILE A 50 -1.92 -7.68 -0.72
C ILE A 50 -0.50 -7.31 -0.27
N VAL A 51 0.30 -6.77 -1.18
CA VAL A 51 1.70 -6.40 -0.91
C VAL A 51 1.78 -5.27 0.11
N LEU A 52 0.90 -4.26 0.03
CA LEU A 52 0.85 -3.18 1.02
C LEU A 52 0.46 -3.68 2.41
N ILE A 53 -0.49 -4.61 2.52
CA ILE A 53 -0.86 -5.22 3.81
C ILE A 53 0.35 -5.91 4.45
N PHE A 54 1.08 -6.72 3.68
CA PHE A 54 2.28 -7.39 4.19
C PHE A 54 3.40 -6.40 4.54
N TYR A 55 3.58 -5.35 3.73
CA TYR A 55 4.55 -4.30 4.02
C TYR A 55 4.19 -3.56 5.32
N PHE A 56 2.92 -3.20 5.52
CA PHE A 56 2.45 -2.57 6.75
C PHE A 56 2.68 -3.46 7.96
N ALA A 57 2.24 -4.72 7.89
CA ALA A 57 2.45 -5.69 8.96
C ALA A 57 3.94 -5.82 9.33
N HIS A 58 4.81 -5.89 8.32
CA HIS A 58 6.26 -5.98 8.54
C HIS A 58 6.85 -4.74 9.24
N ILE A 59 6.46 -3.54 8.80
CA ILE A 59 6.96 -2.30 9.39
C ILE A 59 6.41 -2.11 10.82
N LEU A 60 5.14 -2.43 11.05
CA LEU A 60 4.50 -2.34 12.36
C LEU A 60 5.12 -3.32 13.36
N GLU A 61 5.39 -4.56 12.95
CA GLU A 61 6.09 -5.54 13.77
C GLU A 61 7.51 -5.04 14.14
N LYS A 62 8.28 -4.57 13.15
CA LYS A 62 9.66 -4.10 13.36
C LYS A 62 9.74 -2.87 14.26
N ARG A 63 8.69 -2.05 14.28
CA ARG A 63 8.62 -0.80 15.06
C ARG A 63 7.70 -0.91 16.27
N LYS A 64 7.25 -2.12 16.64
CA LYS A 64 6.29 -2.36 17.74
C LYS A 64 6.69 -1.69 19.05
N GLN A 65 7.97 -1.75 19.43
CA GLN A 65 8.48 -1.11 20.65
C GLN A 65 8.41 0.43 20.60
N LYS A 66 8.53 1.02 19.41
CA LYS A 66 8.44 2.48 19.23
C LYS A 66 6.99 2.97 19.23
N ILE A 67 6.03 2.14 18.81
CA ILE A 67 4.60 2.48 18.76
C ILE A 67 4.10 2.93 20.13
N SER A 68 4.45 2.22 21.20
CA SER A 68 3.97 2.52 22.56
C SER A 68 4.46 3.85 23.13
N GLN A 69 5.55 4.42 22.58
CA GLN A 69 6.16 5.68 23.02
C GLN A 69 5.89 6.84 22.06
N THR A 70 5.09 6.63 21.01
CA THR A 70 4.95 7.59 19.91
C THR A 70 3.95 8.72 20.21
N THR A 71 4.43 9.96 20.18
CA THR A 71 3.65 11.22 20.09
C THR A 71 3.21 11.46 18.63
N PRO A 72 2.14 12.24 18.32
CA PRO A 72 1.72 12.52 16.94
C PRO A 72 2.85 12.98 16.00
N ARG A 73 3.68 13.93 16.45
CA ARG A 73 4.88 14.37 15.70
C ARG A 73 5.95 13.27 15.53
N GLY A 74 6.05 12.36 16.50
CA GLY A 74 6.95 11.21 16.44
C GLY A 74 6.49 10.17 15.42
N PHE A 75 5.18 10.03 15.21
CA PHE A 75 4.63 9.04 14.28
C PHE A 75 5.12 9.29 12.86
N ILE A 76 5.02 10.53 12.38
CA ILE A 76 5.50 10.90 11.05
C ILE A 76 7.00 10.58 10.90
N LYS A 77 7.82 10.90 11.91
CA LYS A 77 9.27 10.61 11.88
C LYS A 77 9.58 9.11 11.87
N TYR A 78 8.87 8.33 12.68
CA TYR A 78 9.12 6.88 12.80
C TYR A 78 8.47 6.06 11.70
N PHE A 79 7.41 6.55 11.08
CA PHE A 79 6.65 5.85 10.03
C PHE A 79 6.77 6.52 8.67
N PHE A 80 7.72 7.45 8.50
CA PHE A 80 7.97 8.12 7.22
C PHE A 80 8.08 7.16 6.02
N PRO A 81 8.83 6.04 6.08
CA PRO A 81 8.90 5.10 4.95
C PRO A 81 7.57 4.39 4.66
N LEU A 82 6.72 4.24 5.67
CA LEU A 82 5.39 3.66 5.52
C LEU A 82 4.46 4.65 4.84
N ILE A 83 4.42 5.89 5.32
CA ILE A 83 3.64 7.00 4.75
C ILE A 83 4.03 7.24 3.29
N LEU A 84 5.33 7.32 3.00
CA LEU A 84 5.85 7.55 1.65
C LEU A 84 5.43 6.44 0.68
N MET A 85 5.57 5.18 1.08
CA MET A 85 5.19 4.04 0.24
C MET A 85 3.67 3.99 0.05
N SER A 86 2.87 4.21 1.10
CA SER A 86 1.42 4.29 0.93
C SER A 86 1.02 5.44 0.00
N ALA A 87 1.60 6.63 0.15
CA ALA A 87 1.29 7.75 -0.74
C ALA A 87 1.57 7.40 -2.21
N LEU A 88 2.74 6.81 -2.48
CA LEU A 88 3.13 6.38 -3.83
C LEU A 88 2.14 5.39 -4.44
N PHE A 89 1.78 4.34 -3.70
CA PHE A 89 0.80 3.35 -4.18
C PHE A 89 -0.59 3.96 -4.39
N PHE A 90 -1.04 4.82 -3.47
CA PHE A 90 -2.35 5.48 -3.59
C PHE A 90 -2.39 6.40 -4.80
N THR A 91 -1.33 7.17 -5.06
CA THR A 91 -1.23 8.01 -6.26
C THR A 91 -1.34 7.17 -7.53
N LEU A 92 -0.59 6.07 -7.63
CA LEU A 92 -0.63 5.19 -8.81
C LEU A 92 -2.02 4.57 -9.01
N ILE A 93 -2.64 4.04 -7.95
CA ILE A 93 -3.99 3.44 -8.01
C ILE A 93 -5.05 4.50 -8.34
N LEU A 94 -4.89 5.73 -7.85
CA LEU A 94 -5.78 6.83 -8.21
C LEU A 94 -5.71 7.15 -9.70
N MET A 95 -4.52 7.08 -10.30
CA MET A 95 -4.33 7.28 -11.75
C MET A 95 -4.96 6.17 -12.61
N GLU A 96 -5.14 4.96 -12.07
CA GLU A 96 -5.95 3.90 -12.71
C GLU A 96 -7.46 4.24 -12.74
N LYS A 97 -7.87 5.35 -12.11
CA LYS A 97 -9.24 5.78 -11.90
C LYS A 97 -10.07 4.74 -11.14
N HIS A 98 -9.47 4.04 -10.17
CA HIS A 98 -10.11 2.94 -9.43
C HIS A 98 -10.41 3.29 -7.97
N LEU A 99 -11.36 4.20 -7.75
CA LEU A 99 -11.66 4.76 -6.42
C LEU A 99 -12.05 3.70 -5.37
N SER A 100 -12.83 2.68 -5.73
CA SER A 100 -13.30 1.66 -4.78
C SER A 100 -12.15 0.90 -4.12
N ILE A 101 -11.10 0.57 -4.87
CA ILE A 101 -9.92 -0.14 -4.33
C ILE A 101 -9.15 0.78 -3.40
N LEU A 102 -9.01 2.06 -3.76
CA LEU A 102 -8.32 3.04 -2.93
C LEU A 102 -9.01 3.19 -1.57
N ILE A 103 -10.34 3.29 -1.54
CA ILE A 103 -11.11 3.39 -0.29
C ILE A 103 -10.95 2.11 0.55
N ILE A 104 -11.16 0.93 -0.05
CA ILE A 104 -11.04 -0.35 0.66
C ILE A 104 -9.62 -0.55 1.23
N LEU A 105 -8.61 -0.22 0.43
CA LEU A 105 -7.21 -0.28 0.84
C LEU A 105 -6.93 0.70 1.99
N GLY A 106 -7.38 1.95 1.88
CA GLY A 106 -7.26 2.96 2.94
C GLY A 106 -7.85 2.48 4.26
N LEU A 107 -9.08 1.96 4.23
CA LEU A 107 -9.74 1.40 5.41
C LEU A 107 -8.96 0.22 5.98
N THR A 108 -8.48 -0.69 5.13
CA THR A 108 -7.70 -1.86 5.56
C THR A 108 -6.40 -1.46 6.26
N LEU A 109 -5.67 -0.50 5.68
CA LEU A 109 -4.43 0.00 6.27
C LEU A 109 -4.68 0.75 7.58
N PHE A 110 -5.76 1.53 7.65
CA PHE A 110 -6.18 2.19 8.88
C PHE A 110 -6.51 1.17 9.98
N SER A 111 -7.23 0.09 9.65
CA SER A 111 -7.49 -1.02 10.58
C SER A 111 -6.18 -1.64 11.09
N LEU A 112 -5.18 -1.87 10.23
CA LEU A 112 -3.88 -2.41 10.68
C LEU A 112 -3.16 -1.49 11.67
N LEU A 113 -3.23 -0.17 11.46
CA LEU A 113 -2.66 0.81 12.39
C LEU A 113 -3.39 0.78 13.75
N PHE A 114 -4.71 0.64 13.73
CA PHE A 114 -5.52 0.48 14.93
C PHE A 114 -5.19 -0.81 15.69
N LEU A 115 -5.09 -1.96 14.98
CA LEU A 115 -4.70 -3.24 15.58
C LEU A 115 -3.28 -3.21 16.18
N ALA A 116 -2.38 -2.39 15.62
CA ALA A 116 -1.04 -2.20 16.17
C ALA A 116 -1.02 -1.37 17.47
N ASN A 117 -2.19 -0.98 17.99
CA ASN A 117 -2.38 -0.21 19.21
C ASN A 117 -1.74 1.19 19.15
N ILE A 118 -1.72 1.79 17.95
CA ILE A 118 -1.35 3.20 17.77
C ILE A 118 -2.49 4.04 18.33
N ARG A 119 -2.16 5.02 19.20
CA ARG A 119 -3.15 5.89 19.83
C ARG A 119 -4.04 6.55 18.78
N PHE A 120 -5.36 6.46 18.93
CA PHE A 120 -6.34 7.00 17.98
C PHE A 120 -6.14 8.49 17.68
N LEU A 121 -5.79 9.28 18.70
CA LEU A 121 -5.45 10.70 18.56
C LEU A 121 -4.26 10.94 17.60
N THR A 122 -3.28 10.03 17.57
CA THR A 122 -2.11 10.11 16.67
C THR A 122 -2.46 9.75 15.22
N LEU A 123 -3.58 9.08 14.98
CA LEU A 123 -4.05 8.76 13.63
C LEU A 123 -4.94 9.87 13.04
N ILE A 124 -5.50 10.75 13.88
CA ILE A 124 -6.43 11.82 13.48
C ILE A 124 -5.76 13.20 13.41
N LEU A 125 -4.76 13.46 14.27
CA LEU A 125 -3.96 14.70 14.30
C LEU A 125 -2.72 14.62 13.38
#